data_AF-A0A0L6JI27-F1
#
_entry.id   AF-A0A0L6JI27-F1
#
_cell.length_a   1.000
_cell.length_b   1.000
_cell.length_c   1.000
_cell.angle_alpha   90.00
_cell.angle_beta   90.00
_cell.angle_gamma   90.00
#
_symmetry.space_group_name_H-M   'P 1'
#
loop_
_entity.id
_entity.type
_entity.pdbx_description
1 polymer ?
#
loop_
_entity_poly.entity_id
_entity_poly.type
_entity_poly.pdbx_seq_one_letter_code
_entity_poly.pdbx_strand_id
1 'polypeptide(L)'
;MKEVKLSNIQLGMLALGFLYGSTAIVNPASAAKRDAWISVLLGWAIGAILILMVLYISKINKGKTLSEILLSCFGKVFGKIFMGFFIIFFLYKATINTRAFGEFMATVSYPETPLIVLMGVFILGAIYVARSGLACLGRVSEILVPLIPFPIFVVASSMITMKNYSGFQPMLMEVMPIIKSAASYIATISGDFIVFLMLLPYTNVSVNYIIT
;
A
#
# COMPACT_ATOMS: atom_id res chain seq x y z
N MET A 1 -24.87 -10.92 5.55
CA MET A 1 -24.53 -10.96 4.11
C MET A 1 -23.03 -11.12 3.95
N LYS A 2 -22.55 -12.31 3.58
CA LYS A 2 -21.25 -12.49 2.92
C LYS A 2 -21.54 -13.12 1.57
N GLU A 3 -21.67 -12.30 0.54
CA GLU A 3 -21.38 -12.66 -0.86
C GLU A 3 -20.94 -11.38 -1.58
N VAL A 4 -19.68 -11.02 -1.36
CA VAL A 4 -18.88 -10.42 -2.42
C VAL A 4 -17.76 -11.43 -2.65
N LYS A 5 -17.61 -11.91 -3.88
CA LYS A 5 -16.61 -12.91 -4.27
C LYS A 5 -15.59 -12.22 -5.18
N LEU A 6 -14.48 -11.76 -4.60
CA LEU A 6 -13.31 -11.37 -5.38
C LEU A 6 -12.60 -12.61 -5.91
N SER A 7 -12.19 -12.54 -7.18
CA SER A 7 -11.25 -13.51 -7.77
C SER A 7 -9.87 -13.39 -7.12
N ASN A 8 -9.09 -14.47 -7.13
CA ASN A 8 -7.69 -14.47 -6.67
C ASN A 8 -6.85 -13.43 -7.42
N ILE A 9 -7.12 -13.26 -8.73
CA ILE A 9 -6.46 -12.25 -9.56
C ILE A 9 -6.83 -10.86 -9.07
N GLN A 10 -8.11 -10.59 -8.82
CA GLN A 10 -8.57 -9.27 -8.34
C GLN A 10 -7.99 -8.94 -6.96
N LEU A 11 -7.90 -9.91 -6.06
CA LEU A 11 -7.24 -9.72 -4.77
C LEU A 11 -5.74 -9.40 -4.95
N GLY A 12 -5.05 -10.14 -5.83
CA GLY A 12 -3.66 -9.89 -6.18
C GLY A 12 -3.43 -8.52 -6.77
N MET A 13 -4.29 -8.09 -7.71
CA MET A 13 -4.25 -6.76 -8.31
C MET A 13 -4.51 -5.66 -7.27
N LEU A 14 -5.48 -5.84 -6.38
CA LEU A 14 -5.71 -4.92 -5.27
C LEU A 14 -4.49 -4.80 -4.36
N ALA A 15 -3.86 -5.92 -4.01
CA ALA A 15 -2.65 -5.94 -3.19
C ALA A 15 -1.49 -5.21 -3.88
N LEU A 16 -1.24 -5.50 -5.16
CA LEU A 16 -0.18 -4.87 -5.94
C LEU A 16 -0.42 -3.36 -6.12
N GLY A 17 -1.65 -2.97 -6.47
CA GLY A 17 -2.04 -1.57 -6.59
C GLY A 17 -1.90 -0.81 -5.27
N PHE A 18 -2.24 -1.44 -4.14
CA PHE A 18 -2.08 -0.87 -2.81
C PHE A 18 -0.60 -0.66 -2.45
N LEU A 19 0.25 -1.65 -2.70
CA LEU A 19 1.69 -1.55 -2.43
C LEU A 19 2.36 -0.46 -3.28
N TYR A 20 1.92 -0.30 -4.53
CA TYR A 20 2.48 0.70 -5.43
C TYR A 20 1.96 2.12 -5.17
N GLY A 21 0.67 2.28 -4.86
CA GLY A 21 -0.02 3.56 -4.84
C GLY A 21 0.67 4.63 -3.99
N SER A 22 1.11 4.27 -2.78
CA SER A 22 1.81 5.21 -1.87
C SER A 22 3.22 5.56 -2.36
N THR A 23 3.93 4.61 -2.97
CA THR A 23 5.32 4.82 -3.45
C THR A 23 5.41 5.67 -4.71
N ALA A 24 4.34 5.71 -5.50
CA ALA A 24 4.31 6.52 -6.71
C ALA A 24 4.29 8.02 -6.40
N ILE A 25 3.72 8.38 -5.24
CA ILE A 25 3.50 9.77 -4.83
C ILE A 25 4.61 10.22 -3.88
N VAL A 26 4.96 9.37 -2.91
CA VAL A 26 5.96 9.69 -1.88
C VAL A 26 7.16 8.78 -2.08
N ASN A 27 8.37 9.35 -2.07
CA ASN A 27 9.61 8.58 -2.09
C ASN A 27 10.15 8.35 -0.66
N PRO A 28 9.79 7.24 0.02
CA PRO A 28 10.28 6.91 1.35
C PRO A 28 11.79 6.62 1.40
N ALA A 29 12.43 6.40 0.26
CA ALA A 29 13.87 6.12 0.16
C ALA A 29 14.73 7.36 -0.11
N SER A 30 14.12 8.54 -0.14
CA SER A 30 14.79 9.82 -0.47
C SER A 30 16.00 10.14 0.42
N ALA A 31 15.97 9.76 1.71
CA ALA A 31 17.06 10.02 2.63
C ALA A 31 18.36 9.23 2.30
N ALA A 32 18.24 8.09 1.62
CA ALA A 32 19.38 7.28 1.19
C ALA A 32 20.03 7.78 -0.12
N LYS A 33 19.50 8.86 -0.73
CA LYS A 33 20.07 9.53 -1.92
C LYS A 33 20.42 8.51 -3.03
N ARG A 34 21.72 8.29 -3.29
CA ARG A 34 22.24 7.38 -4.33
C ARG A 34 22.04 5.90 -3.98
N ASP A 35 22.00 5.57 -2.70
CA ASP A 35 21.80 4.21 -2.19
C ASP A 35 20.31 3.90 -1.92
N ALA A 36 19.39 4.76 -2.38
CA ALA A 36 17.94 4.58 -2.20
C ALA A 36 17.42 3.24 -2.75
N TRP A 37 18.00 2.74 -3.83
CA TRP A 37 17.65 1.44 -4.40
C TRP A 37 17.92 0.29 -3.41
N ILE A 38 18.98 0.35 -2.62
CA ILE A 38 19.31 -0.63 -1.57
C ILE A 38 18.24 -0.60 -0.47
N SER A 39 17.84 0.60 -0.04
CA SER A 39 16.78 0.78 0.95
C SER A 39 15.44 0.21 0.49
N VAL A 40 15.11 0.39 -0.80
CA VAL A 40 13.88 -0.18 -1.39
C VAL A 40 13.95 -1.70 -1.39
N LEU A 41 15.06 -2.31 -1.81
CA LEU A 41 15.21 -3.77 -1.81
C LEU A 41 15.11 -4.37 -0.40
N LEU A 42 15.77 -3.75 0.58
CA LEU A 42 15.65 -4.15 1.99
C LEU A 42 14.22 -4.00 2.50
N GLY A 43 13.56 -2.90 2.14
CA GLY A 43 12.17 -2.64 2.49
C GLY A 43 11.21 -3.67 1.90
N TRP A 44 11.42 -4.09 0.65
CA TRP A 44 10.66 -5.17 0.02
C TRP A 44 10.88 -6.52 0.69
N ALA A 45 12.14 -6.87 1.00
CA ALA A 45 12.47 -8.14 1.64
C ALA A 45 11.79 -8.28 3.01
N ILE A 46 11.91 -7.26 3.86
CA ILE A 46 11.26 -7.25 5.19
C ILE A 46 9.74 -7.08 5.05
N GLY A 47 9.29 -6.29 4.08
CA GLY A 47 7.88 -6.10 3.80
C GLY A 47 7.15 -7.38 3.39
N ALA A 48 7.80 -8.23 2.60
CA ALA A 48 7.29 -9.55 2.24
C ALA A 48 7.05 -10.41 3.49
N ILE A 49 7.94 -10.36 4.48
CA ILE A 49 7.77 -11.07 5.77
C ILE A 49 6.50 -10.57 6.49
N LEU A 50 6.27 -9.26 6.54
CA LEU A 50 5.07 -8.70 7.17
C LEU A 50 3.78 -9.07 6.43
N ILE A 51 3.81 -9.08 5.10
CA ILE A 51 2.68 -9.54 4.27
C ILE A 51 2.39 -11.01 4.57
N LEU A 52 3.42 -11.86 4.64
CA LEU A 52 3.27 -13.27 5.01
C LEU A 52 2.69 -13.44 6.42
N MET A 53 3.09 -12.59 7.38
CA MET A 53 2.47 -12.58 8.72
C MET A 53 0.99 -12.23 8.66
N VAL A 54 0.60 -11.21 7.89
CA VAL A 54 -0.81 -10.83 7.69
C VAL A 54 -1.60 -12.00 7.08
N LEU A 55 -1.07 -12.65 6.04
CA LEU A 55 -1.70 -13.81 5.41
C LEU A 55 -1.81 -15.00 6.38
N TYR A 56 -0.78 -15.24 7.20
CA TYR A 56 -0.79 -16.27 8.23
C TYR A 56 -1.85 -16.01 9.30
N ILE A 57 -1.96 -14.77 9.80
CA ILE A 57 -3.00 -14.35 10.75
C ILE A 57 -4.40 -14.59 10.16
N SER A 58 -4.60 -14.26 8.89
CA SER A 58 -5.86 -14.53 8.19
C SER A 58 -6.15 -16.03 8.06
N LYS A 59 -5.12 -16.85 7.81
CA LYS A 59 -5.24 -18.32 7.68
C LYS A 59 -5.72 -18.96 8.98
N ILE A 60 -5.08 -18.62 10.10
CA ILE A 60 -5.41 -19.23 11.40
C ILE A 60 -6.79 -18.78 11.92
N ASN A 61 -7.24 -17.58 11.53
CA ASN A 61 -8.52 -17.01 11.94
C ASN A 61 -9.67 -17.25 10.93
N LYS A 62 -9.46 -18.13 9.94
CA LYS A 62 -10.45 -18.66 8.96
C LYS A 62 -11.71 -17.81 8.76
N GLY A 63 -11.57 -16.73 7.99
CA GLY A 63 -12.70 -15.92 7.55
C GLY A 63 -13.22 -14.92 8.57
N LYS A 64 -12.49 -14.65 9.66
CA LYS A 64 -12.73 -13.50 10.54
C LYS A 64 -12.04 -12.25 10.00
N THR A 65 -12.74 -11.12 10.08
CA THR A 65 -12.21 -9.77 9.86
C THR A 65 -11.30 -9.35 11.00
N LEU A 66 -10.44 -8.34 10.79
CA LEU A 66 -9.56 -7.80 11.85
C LEU A 66 -10.34 -7.48 13.14
N SER A 67 -11.52 -6.89 13.04
CA SER A 67 -12.37 -6.60 14.21
C SER A 67 -12.81 -7.87 14.95
N GLU A 68 -13.26 -8.89 14.22
CA GLU A 68 -13.64 -10.18 14.79
C GLU A 68 -12.44 -10.92 15.40
N ILE A 69 -11.26 -10.83 14.77
CA ILE A 69 -10.00 -11.36 15.31
C ILE A 69 -9.71 -10.71 16.65
N LEU A 70 -9.68 -9.36 16.71
CA LEU A 70 -9.38 -8.61 17.93
C LEU A 70 -10.36 -8.93 19.06
N LEU A 71 -11.66 -9.00 18.77
CA LEU A 71 -12.68 -9.37 19.75
C LEU A 71 -12.50 -10.80 20.26
N SER A 72 -12.11 -11.74 19.39
CA SER A 72 -11.93 -13.13 19.78
C SER A 72 -10.63 -13.38 20.56
N CYS A 73 -9.57 -12.64 20.28
CA CYS A 73 -8.28 -12.79 20.96
C CYS A 73 -8.21 -12.05 22.30
N PHE A 74 -8.78 -10.83 22.37
CA PHE A 74 -8.64 -9.94 23.54
C PHE A 74 -9.95 -9.75 24.32
N GLY A 75 -11.03 -10.40 23.91
CA GLY A 75 -12.35 -10.26 24.53
C GLY A 75 -13.04 -8.95 24.19
N LYS A 76 -14.23 -8.73 24.77
CA LYS A 76 -15.12 -7.61 24.40
C LYS A 76 -14.57 -6.23 24.78
N VAL A 77 -13.85 -6.12 25.89
CA VAL A 77 -13.36 -4.82 26.41
C VAL A 77 -12.09 -4.41 25.66
N PHE A 78 -11.01 -5.17 25.82
CA PHE A 78 -9.74 -4.86 25.17
C PHE A 78 -9.83 -4.96 23.64
N GLY A 79 -10.61 -5.90 23.09
CA GLY A 79 -10.86 -5.97 21.65
C GLY A 79 -11.50 -4.69 21.10
N LYS A 80 -12.44 -4.07 21.82
CA LYS A 80 -13.03 -2.77 21.44
C LYS A 80 -12.02 -1.62 21.51
N ILE A 81 -11.16 -1.61 22.53
CA ILE A 81 -10.09 -0.61 22.65
C ILE A 81 -9.14 -0.72 21.45
N PHE A 82 -8.68 -1.93 21.11
CA PHE A 82 -7.82 -2.13 19.93
C PHE A 82 -8.51 -1.77 18.62
N MET A 83 -9.80 -2.09 18.46
CA MET A 83 -10.57 -1.63 17.30
C MET A 83 -10.58 -0.09 17.20
N GLY A 84 -10.74 0.61 18.33
CA GLY A 84 -10.66 2.08 18.37
C GLY A 84 -9.30 2.59 17.88
N PHE A 85 -8.20 1.99 18.34
CA PHE A 85 -6.85 2.34 17.86
C PHE A 85 -6.69 2.10 16.35
N PHE A 86 -7.19 0.98 15.84
CA PHE A 86 -7.14 0.70 14.40
C PHE A 86 -7.97 1.68 13.58
N ILE A 87 -9.14 2.11 14.07
CA ILE A 87 -9.95 3.14 13.41
C ILE A 87 -9.18 4.46 13.31
N ILE A 88 -8.58 4.91 14.42
CA ILE A 88 -7.76 6.13 14.45
C ILE A 88 -6.55 5.99 13.51
N PHE A 89 -5.89 4.83 13.52
CA PHE A 89 -4.78 4.52 12.64
C PHE A 89 -5.18 4.62 11.16
N PHE A 90 -6.26 3.97 10.73
CA PHE A 90 -6.71 4.03 9.34
C PHE A 90 -7.17 5.44 8.94
N LEU A 91 -7.79 6.19 9.85
CA LEU A 91 -8.17 7.58 9.59
C LEU A 91 -6.94 8.49 9.41
N TYR A 92 -5.92 8.29 10.24
CA TYR A 92 -4.64 8.98 10.12
C TYR A 92 -3.96 8.66 8.78
N LYS A 93 -3.90 7.38 8.39
CA LYS A 93 -3.35 6.95 7.10
C LYS A 93 -4.13 7.53 5.91
N ALA A 94 -5.47 7.52 5.97
CA ALA A 94 -6.30 8.11 4.93
C ALA A 94 -6.04 9.62 4.78
N THR A 95 -5.83 10.33 5.90
CA THR A 95 -5.51 11.76 5.91
C THR A 95 -4.17 12.04 5.24
N ILE A 96 -3.12 11.28 5.60
CA ILE A 96 -1.79 11.42 4.98
C ILE A 96 -1.87 11.16 3.47
N ASN A 97 -2.51 10.07 3.06
CA ASN A 97 -2.56 9.68 1.66
C ASN A 97 -3.35 10.71 0.83
N THR A 98 -4.47 11.22 1.37
CA THR A 98 -5.26 12.27 0.71
C THR A 98 -4.46 13.56 0.55
N ARG A 99 -3.73 13.97 1.58
CA ARG A 99 -2.90 15.17 1.54
C ARG A 99 -1.75 15.01 0.54
N ALA A 100 -1.03 13.89 0.60
CA ALA A 100 0.07 13.60 -0.31
C ALA A 100 -0.39 13.60 -1.78
N PHE A 101 -1.55 13.01 -2.06
CA PHE A 101 -2.16 13.07 -3.39
C PHE A 101 -2.51 14.51 -3.80
N GLY A 102 -3.12 15.29 -2.90
CA GLY A 102 -3.43 16.70 -3.16
C GLY A 102 -2.19 17.53 -3.47
N GLU A 103 -1.12 17.37 -2.70
CA GLU A 103 0.16 18.07 -2.89
C GLU A 103 0.82 17.67 -4.21
N PHE A 104 0.76 16.39 -4.59
CA PHE A 104 1.24 15.91 -5.88
C PHE A 104 0.47 16.54 -7.04
N MET A 105 -0.87 16.55 -6.97
CA MET A 105 -1.71 17.14 -8.01
C MET A 105 -1.48 18.65 -8.15
N ALA A 106 -1.33 19.35 -7.02
CA ALA A 106 -0.99 20.77 -7.03
C ALA A 106 0.37 21.02 -7.67
N THR A 107 1.37 20.18 -7.38
CA THR A 107 2.72 20.39 -7.91
C THR A 107 2.84 20.05 -9.39
N VAL A 108 2.19 18.98 -9.86
CA VAL A 108 2.44 18.40 -11.18
C VAL A 108 1.43 18.83 -12.23
N SER A 109 0.16 19.04 -11.86
CA SER A 109 -0.93 19.21 -12.83
C SER A 109 -1.72 20.49 -12.66
N TYR A 110 -1.96 20.92 -11.42
CA TYR A 110 -2.87 22.02 -11.10
C TYR A 110 -2.27 22.99 -10.06
N PRO A 111 -1.17 23.69 -10.38
CA PRO A 111 -0.47 24.57 -9.43
C PRO A 111 -1.31 25.75 -8.94
N GLU A 112 -2.23 26.24 -9.76
CA GLU A 112 -3.12 27.36 -9.41
C GLU A 112 -4.35 26.93 -8.60
N THR A 113 -4.62 25.62 -8.49
CA THR A 113 -5.81 25.12 -7.79
C THR A 113 -5.51 24.99 -6.29
N PRO A 114 -6.35 25.54 -5.40
CA PRO A 114 -6.15 25.40 -3.96
C PRO A 114 -6.14 23.93 -3.51
N LEU A 115 -5.19 23.58 -2.65
CA LEU A 115 -4.97 22.21 -2.15
C LEU A 115 -6.26 21.55 -1.61
N ILE A 116 -7.08 22.34 -0.88
CA ILE A 116 -8.33 21.85 -0.29
C ILE A 116 -9.33 21.35 -1.34
N VAL A 117 -9.35 21.96 -2.53
CA VAL A 117 -10.25 21.56 -3.63
C VAL A 117 -9.79 20.22 -4.21
N LEU A 118 -8.49 20.06 -4.45
CA LEU A 118 -7.91 18.81 -4.96
C LEU A 118 -8.14 17.64 -3.99
N MET A 119 -7.92 17.87 -2.68
CA MET A 119 -8.21 16.90 -1.64
C MET A 119 -9.70 16.55 -1.58
N GLY A 120 -10.59 17.55 -1.68
CA GLY A 120 -12.03 17.36 -1.68
C GLY A 120 -12.51 16.49 -2.84
N VAL A 121 -12.03 16.76 -4.06
CA VAL A 121 -12.34 15.94 -5.25
C VAL A 121 -11.86 14.50 -5.06
N PHE A 122 -10.65 14.30 -4.53
CA PHE A 122 -10.12 12.96 -4.25
C PHE A 122 -11.00 12.20 -3.23
N ILE A 123 -11.41 12.86 -2.14
CA ILE A 123 -12.30 12.28 -1.13
C ILE A 123 -13.66 11.90 -1.74
N LEU A 124 -14.24 12.77 -2.57
CA LEU A 124 -15.51 12.48 -3.25
C LEU A 124 -15.40 11.24 -4.15
N GLY A 125 -14.30 11.13 -4.91
CA GLY A 125 -14.00 9.93 -5.70
C GLY A 125 -13.84 8.68 -4.83
N ALA A 126 -13.11 8.77 -3.72
CA ALA A 126 -12.95 7.67 -2.78
C ALA A 126 -14.29 7.22 -2.16
N ILE A 127 -15.17 8.15 -1.80
CA ILE A 127 -16.52 7.85 -1.29
C ILE A 127 -17.35 7.15 -2.37
N TYR A 128 -17.30 7.62 -3.61
CA TYR A 128 -18.00 6.99 -4.74
C TYR A 128 -17.54 5.54 -4.96
N VAL A 129 -16.23 5.30 -4.96
CA VAL A 129 -15.67 3.96 -5.12
C VAL A 129 -16.02 3.08 -3.92
N ALA A 130 -15.93 3.59 -2.69
CA ALA A 130 -16.32 2.85 -1.48
C ALA A 130 -17.80 2.44 -1.51
N ARG A 131 -18.68 3.32 -2.00
CA ARG A 131 -20.12 3.03 -2.19
C ARG A 131 -20.40 2.03 -3.31
N SER A 132 -19.54 2.00 -4.34
CA SER A 132 -19.64 1.05 -5.46
C SER A 132 -19.31 -0.39 -5.04
N GLY A 133 -18.75 -0.58 -3.85
CA GLY A 133 -18.51 -1.89 -3.25
C GLY A 133 -17.22 -2.57 -3.73
N LEU A 134 -16.86 -3.62 -3.01
CA LEU A 134 -15.57 -4.29 -3.15
C LEU A 134 -15.39 -5.01 -4.50
N ALA A 135 -16.48 -5.51 -5.10
CA ALA A 135 -16.44 -6.12 -6.45
C ALA A 135 -16.09 -5.10 -7.54
N CYS A 136 -16.62 -3.88 -7.44
CA CYS A 136 -16.29 -2.79 -8.36
C CYS A 136 -14.80 -2.42 -8.22
N LEU A 137 -14.33 -2.25 -6.99
CA LEU A 137 -12.92 -1.97 -6.70
C LEU A 137 -11.99 -3.05 -7.27
N GLY A 138 -12.36 -4.33 -7.13
CA GLY A 138 -11.63 -5.46 -7.73
C GLY A 138 -11.54 -5.37 -9.26
N ARG A 139 -12.66 -5.14 -9.95
CA ARG A 139 -12.70 -4.99 -11.43
C ARG A 139 -11.90 -3.79 -11.91
N VAL A 140 -12.00 -2.65 -11.22
CA VAL A 140 -11.22 -1.45 -11.56
C VAL A 140 -9.73 -1.72 -11.36
N SER A 141 -9.33 -2.40 -10.28
CA SER A 141 -7.93 -2.76 -10.05
C SER A 141 -7.37 -3.67 -11.14
N GLU A 142 -8.18 -4.61 -11.64
CA GLU A 142 -7.80 -5.53 -12.71
C GLU A 142 -7.51 -4.81 -14.03
N ILE A 143 -8.13 -3.66 -14.27
CA ILE A 143 -7.90 -2.82 -15.45
C ILE A 143 -6.73 -1.85 -15.23
N LEU A 144 -6.67 -1.18 -14.08
CA LEU A 144 -5.72 -0.09 -13.84
C LEU A 144 -4.33 -0.58 -13.42
N VAL A 145 -4.24 -1.64 -12.61
CA VAL A 145 -2.96 -2.11 -12.04
C VAL A 145 -2.01 -2.63 -13.13
N PRO A 146 -2.46 -3.36 -14.17
CA PRO A 146 -1.58 -3.76 -15.28
C PRO A 146 -1.00 -2.58 -16.08
N LEU A 147 -1.54 -1.37 -15.95
CA LEU A 147 -1.01 -0.18 -16.61
C LEU A 147 0.13 0.47 -15.82
N ILE A 148 0.31 0.14 -14.53
CA ILE A 148 1.36 0.70 -13.67
C ILE A 148 2.79 0.50 -14.22
N PRO A 149 3.16 -0.66 -14.79
CA PRO A 149 4.50 -0.85 -15.34
C PRO A 149 4.81 0.04 -16.56
N PHE A 150 3.79 0.56 -17.25
CA PHE A 150 3.98 1.36 -18.46
C PHE A 150 4.78 2.65 -18.23
N PRO A 151 4.41 3.56 -17.30
CA PRO A 151 5.22 4.74 -17.01
C PRO A 151 6.63 4.39 -16.52
N ILE A 152 6.78 3.31 -15.74
CA ILE A 152 8.08 2.83 -15.27
C ILE A 152 8.94 2.42 -16.47
N PHE A 153 8.37 1.68 -17.42
CA PHE A 153 9.05 1.26 -18.64
C PHE A 153 9.47 2.47 -19.50
N VAL A 154 8.60 3.46 -19.65
CA VAL A 154 8.92 4.70 -20.39
C VAL A 154 10.11 5.42 -19.74
N VAL A 155 10.08 5.63 -18.43
CA VAL A 155 11.19 6.28 -17.70
C VAL A 155 12.47 5.43 -17.76
N ALA A 156 12.38 4.12 -17.57
CA ALA A 156 13.55 3.24 -17.66
C ALA A 156 14.16 3.25 -19.06
N SER A 157 13.34 3.25 -20.11
CA SER A 157 13.79 3.28 -21.50
C SER A 157 14.50 4.59 -21.87
N SER A 158 14.04 5.73 -21.34
CA SER A 158 14.69 7.02 -21.59
C SER A 158 16.05 7.14 -20.91
N MET A 159 16.30 6.36 -19.86
CA MET A 159 17.60 6.31 -19.18
C MET A 159 18.65 5.46 -19.90
N ILE A 160 18.27 4.59 -20.86
CA ILE A 160 19.23 3.70 -21.58
C ILE A 160 20.26 4.51 -22.38
N THR A 161 19.94 5.74 -22.80
CA THR A 161 20.88 6.62 -23.49
C THR A 161 21.92 7.26 -22.55
N MET A 162 21.76 7.14 -21.23
CA MET A 162 22.74 7.63 -20.27
C MET A 162 23.98 6.72 -20.24
N LYS A 163 25.06 7.18 -20.87
CA LYS A 163 26.36 6.45 -20.88
C LYS A 163 27.17 6.63 -19.60
N ASN A 164 26.74 7.47 -18.66
CA ASN A 164 27.48 7.77 -17.44
C ASN A 164 26.81 7.16 -16.20
N TYR A 165 27.33 6.01 -15.75
CA TYR A 165 26.85 5.29 -14.57
C TYR A 165 27.44 5.80 -13.24
N SER A 166 28.22 6.88 -13.26
CA SER A 166 28.81 7.45 -12.04
C SER A 166 27.79 7.88 -10.99
N GLY A 167 26.51 8.02 -11.36
CA GLY A 167 25.40 8.24 -10.42
C GLY A 167 25.19 7.12 -9.40
N PHE A 168 25.62 5.89 -9.72
CA PHE A 168 25.57 4.75 -8.80
C PHE A 168 26.79 4.64 -7.89
N GLN A 169 27.85 5.42 -8.14
CA GLN A 169 29.10 5.34 -7.38
C GLN A 169 29.36 6.64 -6.59
N PRO A 170 30.12 6.56 -5.48
CA PRO A 170 30.39 5.33 -4.72
C PRO A 170 29.12 4.80 -4.04
N MET A 171 29.03 3.48 -3.89
CA MET A 171 27.93 2.81 -3.17
C MET A 171 28.24 2.69 -1.68
N LEU A 172 27.21 2.65 -0.84
CA LEU A 172 27.30 2.35 0.60
C LEU A 172 28.17 3.33 1.41
N MET A 173 28.20 4.61 1.01
CA MET A 173 28.98 5.63 1.73
C MET A 173 28.40 5.90 3.13
N GLU A 174 27.07 5.84 3.28
CA GLU A 174 26.40 6.05 4.56
C GLU A 174 25.35 4.96 4.81
N VAL A 175 25.63 4.04 5.74
CA VAL A 175 24.73 2.90 6.05
C VAL A 175 23.49 3.34 6.84
N MET A 176 23.62 4.34 7.72
CA MET A 176 22.53 4.77 8.60
C MET A 176 21.33 5.37 7.82
N PRO A 177 21.51 6.26 6.83
CA PRO A 177 20.42 6.71 5.96
C PRO A 177 19.74 5.58 5.19
N ILE A 178 20.49 4.55 4.78
CA ILE A 178 19.94 3.37 4.09
C ILE A 178 18.96 2.63 4.99
N ILE A 179 19.36 2.36 6.24
CA ILE A 179 18.53 1.67 7.23
C ILE A 179 17.30 2.50 7.58
N LYS A 180 17.45 3.82 7.83
CA LYS A 180 16.32 4.72 8.14
C LYS A 180 15.31 4.79 6.99
N SER A 181 15.80 4.83 5.76
CA SER A 181 14.98 4.81 4.56
C SER A 181 14.24 3.48 4.39
N ALA A 182 14.92 2.35 4.63
CA ALA A 182 14.30 1.03 4.60
C ALA A 182 13.21 0.90 5.69
N ALA A 183 13.48 1.36 6.91
CA ALA A 183 12.49 1.39 7.99
C ALA A 183 11.26 2.23 7.63
N SER A 184 11.48 3.40 7.02
CA SER A 184 10.41 4.27 6.54
C SER A 184 9.58 3.61 5.43
N TYR A 185 10.24 2.89 4.52
CA TYR A 185 9.60 2.08 3.48
C TYR A 185 8.68 1.01 4.10
N ILE A 186 9.19 0.23 5.06
CA ILE A 186 8.47 -0.85 5.74
C ILE A 186 7.23 -0.29 6.48
N ALA A 187 7.42 0.78 7.26
CA ALA A 187 6.35 1.40 8.03
C ALA A 187 5.24 1.95 7.13
N THR A 188 5.60 2.50 5.97
CA THR A 188 4.65 3.16 5.06
C THR A 188 3.90 2.17 4.19
N ILE A 189 4.54 1.07 3.76
CA ILE A 189 4.00 0.20 2.71
C ILE A 189 3.50 -1.12 3.28
N SER A 190 4.32 -1.76 4.12
CA SER A 190 4.00 -3.07 4.68
C SER A 190 3.15 -2.97 5.93
N GLY A 191 3.35 -1.92 6.74
CA GLY A 191 2.52 -1.64 7.91
C GLY A 191 1.06 -1.40 7.56
N ASP A 192 0.80 -0.75 6.43
CA ASP A 192 -0.56 -0.45 5.96
C ASP A 192 -1.29 -1.69 5.43
N PHE A 193 -0.56 -2.75 5.05
CA PHE A 193 -1.11 -3.98 4.50
C PHE A 193 -2.02 -4.73 5.49
N ILE A 194 -1.94 -4.39 6.79
CA ILE A 194 -2.85 -4.93 7.82
C ILE A 194 -4.33 -4.66 7.50
N VAL A 195 -4.65 -3.64 6.69
CA VAL A 195 -6.01 -3.38 6.18
C VAL A 195 -6.59 -4.58 5.43
N PHE A 196 -5.74 -5.42 4.80
CA PHE A 196 -6.20 -6.61 4.08
C PHE A 196 -6.83 -7.66 5.00
N LEU A 197 -6.56 -7.65 6.31
CA LEU A 197 -7.30 -8.50 7.26
C LEU A 197 -8.80 -8.18 7.33
N MET A 198 -9.21 -6.98 6.91
CA MET A 198 -10.63 -6.65 6.74
C MET A 198 -11.19 -7.21 5.42
N LEU A 199 -10.37 -7.35 4.37
CA LEU A 199 -10.80 -7.70 3.02
C LEU A 199 -10.76 -9.22 2.75
N LEU A 200 -9.75 -9.92 3.25
CA LEU A 200 -9.52 -11.35 3.01
C LEU A 200 -10.74 -12.24 3.32
N PRO A 201 -11.54 -11.99 4.36
CA PRO A 201 -12.78 -12.75 4.64
C PRO A 201 -13.88 -12.66 3.58
N TYR A 202 -13.78 -11.70 2.66
CA TYR A 202 -14.73 -11.48 1.55
C TYR A 202 -14.16 -11.99 0.22
N THR A 203 -13.25 -12.94 0.27
CA THR A 203 -12.65 -13.55 -0.93
C THR A 203 -12.96 -15.05 -0.95
N ASN A 204 -13.00 -15.64 -2.14
CA ASN A 204 -13.19 -17.09 -2.32
C ASN A 204 -11.94 -17.91 -1.94
N VAL A 205 -10.90 -17.28 -1.37
CA VAL A 205 -9.64 -17.94 -1.07
C VAL A 205 -9.80 -18.77 0.20
N SER A 206 -9.92 -20.09 0.04
CA SER A 206 -9.43 -21.01 1.06
C SER A 206 -7.91 -20.81 1.12
N VAL A 207 -7.40 -20.38 2.28
CA VAL A 207 -5.97 -20.06 2.50
C VAL A 207 -5.08 -21.32 2.51
N ASN A 208 -5.37 -22.27 1.62
CA ASN A 208 -4.69 -23.54 1.44
C ASN A 208 -3.63 -23.51 0.34
N TYR A 209 -3.60 -22.50 -0.54
CA TYR A 209 -2.82 -22.58 -1.79
C TYR A 209 -1.64 -21.60 -1.94
N ILE A 210 -1.31 -20.75 -0.96
CA ILE A 210 -0.23 -19.74 -1.12
C ILE A 210 1.11 -20.20 -0.51
N ILE A 211 1.15 -21.34 0.20
CA ILE A 211 2.40 -21.84 0.83
C ILE A 211 2.51 -23.35 0.70
N THR A 212 2.46 -23.87 -0.53
CA THR A 212 2.89 -25.24 -0.85
C THR A 212 3.80 -25.15 -2.06
#